data_AF-A0A1G4V578-F1
#
_entry.id   AF-A0A1G4V578-F1
#
_cell.length_a   1.000
_cell.length_b   1.000
_cell.length_c   1.000
_cell.angle_alpha   90.00
_cell.angle_beta   90.00
_cell.angle_gamma   90.00
#
_symmetry.space_group_name_H-M   'P 1'
#
loop_
_entity.id
_entity.type
_entity.pdbx_description
1 polymer ?
#
loop_
_entity_poly.entity_id
_entity_poly.type
_entity_poly.pdbx_seq_one_letter_code
_entity_poly.pdbx_strand_id
1 'polypeptide(L)' 'MSRKIRLQNIDGLLNVLVTIATNQCSLSENDVNLLNDAIAKLNRLRTKKGLTDKHFKSEVSDIVDLINRFLI' A
#
# COMPACT_ATOMS: atom_id res chain seq x y z
N MET A 1 -13.10 5.73 -11.33
CA MET A 1 -11.91 5.07 -11.94
C MET A 1 -12.29 3.64 -12.31
N SER A 2 -11.85 3.11 -13.46
CA SER A 2 -12.17 1.72 -13.83
C SER A 2 -11.48 0.72 -12.92
N ARG A 3 -12.05 -0.48 -12.76
CA ARG A 3 -11.45 -1.56 -11.97
C ARG A 3 -10.04 -1.91 -12.44
N LYS A 4 -9.80 -1.93 -13.76
CA LYS A 4 -8.49 -2.22 -14.35
C LYS A 4 -7.43 -1.21 -13.90
N ILE A 5 -7.73 0.09 -14.00
CA ILE A 5 -6.80 1.15 -13.62
C ILE A 5 -6.52 1.10 -12.11
N ARG A 6 -7.55 0.85 -11.30
CA ARG A 6 -7.36 0.65 -9.85
C ARG A 6 -6.38 -0.48 -9.54
N LEU A 7 -6.54 -1.64 -10.18
CA LEU A 7 -5.65 -2.78 -9.96
C LEU A 7 -4.22 -2.48 -10.42
N GLN A 8 -4.06 -1.86 -11.59
CA GLN A 8 -2.73 -1.44 -12.07
C GLN A 8 -2.02 -0.50 -11.10
N ASN A 9 -2.75 0.47 -10.52
CA ASN A 9 -2.18 1.39 -9.54
C ASN A 9 -1.78 0.66 -8.24
N ILE A 10 -2.63 -0.25 -7.75
CA ILE A 10 -2.33 -1.04 -6.54
C ILE A 10 -1.12 -1.95 -6.78
N ASP A 11 -1.08 -2.65 -7.93
CA ASP A 11 0.03 -3.54 -8.29
C ASP A 11 1.34 -2.75 -8.44
N GLY A 12 1.29 -1.56 -9.04
CA GLY A 12 2.45 -0.67 -9.15
C GLY A 12 2.99 -0.23 -7.79
N LEU A 13 2.11 0.19 -6.87
CA LEU A 13 2.51 0.58 -5.53
C LEU A 13 3.05 -0.60 -4.70
N LEU A 14 2.41 -1.77 -4.81
CA LEU A 14 2.92 -3.00 -4.19
C LEU A 14 4.33 -3.32 -4.66
N ASN A 15 4.59 -3.25 -5.97
CA ASN A 15 5.91 -3.53 -6.52
C ASN A 15 6.99 -2.58 -5.96
N VAL A 16 6.68 -1.28 -5.84
CA VAL A 16 7.58 -0.29 -5.25
C VAL A 16 7.86 -0.62 -3.79
N LEU A 17 6.84 -0.86 -2.97
CA LEU A 17 7.02 -1.12 -1.53
C LEU A 17 7.79 -2.42 -1.28
N VAL A 18 7.50 -3.48 -2.04
CA VAL A 18 8.26 -4.75 -1.95
C VAL A 18 9.72 -4.50 -2.34
N THR A 19 9.98 -3.77 -3.43
CA THR A 19 11.34 -3.43 -3.86
C THR A 19 12.11 -2.67 -2.78
N ILE A 20 11.47 -1.73 -2.09
CA ILE A 20 12.08 -1.00 -0.97
C ILE A 20 12.39 -1.98 0.18
N ALA A 21 11.42 -2.80 0.57
CA ALA A 21 11.59 -3.77 1.65
C ALA A 21 12.70 -4.80 1.36
N THR A 22 12.88 -5.21 0.11
CA THR A 22 13.90 -6.21 -0.28
C THR A 22 15.29 -5.63 -0.50
N ASN A 23 15.41 -4.35 -0.87
CA ASN A 23 16.69 -3.75 -1.27
C ASN A 23 17.32 -2.81 -0.23
N GLN A 24 16.58 -2.42 0.82
CA GLN A 24 17.11 -1.54 1.84
C GLN A 24 17.79 -2.34 2.96
N CYS A 25 19.11 -2.17 3.10
CA CYS A 25 19.90 -2.78 4.18
C CYS A 25 19.84 -2.03 5.51
N SER A 26 19.14 -0.88 5.58
CA SER A 26 19.24 0.07 6.70
C SER A 26 17.89 0.40 7.36
N LEU A 27 16.85 -0.39 7.09
CA LEU A 27 15.54 -0.14 7.68
C LEU A 27 15.55 -0.49 9.17
N SER A 28 14.98 0.39 9.99
CA SER A 28 14.70 0.03 11.38
C SER A 28 13.57 -1.01 11.43
N GLU A 29 13.46 -1.73 12.54
CA GLU A 29 12.35 -2.66 12.76
C GLU A 29 10.97 -1.97 12.63
N ASN A 30 10.88 -0.72 13.07
CA ASN A 30 9.68 0.09 12.92
C ASN A 30 9.35 0.36 11.44
N ASP A 31 10.34 0.70 10.63
CA ASP A 31 10.15 0.97 9.20
C ASP A 31 9.72 -0.29 8.44
N VAL A 32 10.31 -1.44 8.80
CA VAL A 32 9.90 -2.75 8.27
C VAL A 32 8.45 -3.05 8.61
N ASN A 33 8.02 -2.79 9.85
CA ASN A 33 6.64 -2.99 10.27
C ASN A 33 5.66 -2.08 9.50
N LEU A 34 5.99 -0.79 9.34
CA LEU A 34 5.17 0.16 8.57
C LEU A 34 5.03 -0.27 7.10
N LEU A 35 6.12 -0.71 6.47
CA LEU A 35 6.09 -1.23 5.09
C LEU A 35 5.25 -2.50 4.97
N ASN A 36 5.42 -3.45 5.90
CA ASN A 36 4.66 -4.70 5.91
C ASN A 36 3.15 -4.45 6.09
N ASP A 37 2.77 -3.53 6.97
CA ASP A 37 1.38 -3.13 7.17
C ASP A 37 0.78 -2.47 5.91
N ALA A 38 1.55 -1.60 5.24
CA ALA A 38 1.13 -0.98 3.99
C ALA A 38 0.93 -2.03 2.88
N ILE A 39 1.87 -2.98 2.74
CA ILE A 39 1.78 -4.10 1.78
C ILE A 39 0.56 -4.97 2.09
N ALA A 40 0.30 -5.28 3.36
CA ALA A 40 -0.85 -6.09 3.77
C ALA A 40 -2.19 -5.40 3.44
N LYS A 41 -2.31 -4.08 3.72
CA LYS A 41 -3.51 -3.30 3.36
C LYS A 41 -3.71 -3.24 1.84
N LEU A 42 -2.65 -3.03 1.06
CA LEU A 42 -2.74 -3.03 -0.41
C LEU A 42 -3.20 -4.37 -0.98
N ASN A 43 -2.67 -5.49 -0.46
CA ASN A 43 -3.11 -6.83 -0.87
C ASN A 43 -4.59 -7.09 -0.55
N ARG A 44 -5.07 -6.61 0.59
CA ARG A 44 -6.51 -6.65 0.94
C ARG A 44 -7.33 -5.79 -0.02
N LEU A 45 -6.87 -4.59 -0.33
CA LEU A 45 -7.57 -3.67 -1.25
C LEU A 45 -7.64 -4.21 -2.68
N ARG A 46 -6.60 -4.93 -3.12
CA ARG A 46 -6.50 -5.58 -4.43
C ARG A 46 -7.59 -6.63 -4.66
N THR A 47 -7.89 -7.45 -3.67
CA THR A 47 -8.87 -8.55 -3.78
C THR A 47 -10.31 -8.12 -3.54
N LYS A 48 -10.51 -6.99 -2.85
CA LYS A 48 -11.83 -6.48 -2.44
C LYS A 48 -12.69 -6.10 -3.64
N LYS A 49 -13.87 -6.73 -3.75
CA LYS A 49 -14.91 -6.46 -4.75
C LYS A 49 -16.02 -5.60 -4.15
N GLY A 50 -16.78 -4.90 -4.99
CA GLY A 50 -17.98 -4.18 -4.54
C GLY A 50 -17.71 -2.95 -3.66
N LEU A 51 -16.50 -2.38 -3.72
CA LEU A 51 -16.16 -1.20 -2.95
C LEU A 51 -16.81 0.07 -3.54
N THR A 52 -17.53 0.82 -2.72
CA THR A 52 -17.94 2.19 -3.07
C THR A 52 -16.71 3.10 -3.15
N ASP A 53 -16.80 4.21 -3.88
CA ASP A 53 -15.71 5.20 -3.96
C ASP A 53 -15.32 5.78 -2.59
N LYS A 54 -16.26 5.97 -1.66
CA LYS A 54 -15.96 6.47 -0.30
C LYS A 54 -15.06 5.51 0.47
N HIS A 55 -15.44 4.23 0.52
CA HIS A 55 -14.62 3.19 1.15
C HIS A 55 -13.26 3.05 0.46
N PHE A 56 -13.20 3.18 -0.87
CA PHE A 56 -11.92 3.13 -1.59
C PHE A 56 -10.99 4.27 -1.16
N LYS A 57 -11.50 5.50 -1.11
CA LYS A 57 -10.72 6.65 -0.64
C LYS A 57 -10.24 6.49 0.79
N SER A 58 -11.07 5.95 1.68
CA SER A 58 -10.69 5.68 3.07
C SER A 58 -9.54 4.69 3.16
N GLU A 59 -9.64 3.55 2.47
CA GLU A 59 -8.58 2.53 2.47
C GLU A 59 -7.28 3.06 1.87
N VAL A 60 -7.37 3.88 0.81
CA VAL A 60 -6.20 4.55 0.23
C VAL A 60 -5.59 5.55 1.20
N SER A 61 -6.40 6.32 1.93
CA SER A 61 -5.92 7.29 2.92
C SER A 61 -5.10 6.61 4.02
N ASP A 62 -5.58 5.48 4.54
CA ASP A 62 -4.85 4.69 5.54
C ASP A 62 -3.48 4.21 5.02
N ILE A 63 -3.44 3.77 3.76
CA ILE A 63 -2.20 3.30 3.12
C ILE A 63 -1.21 4.46 2.94
N VAL A 64 -1.70 5.62 2.52
CA VAL A 64 -0.88 6.83 2.36
C VAL A 64 -0.33 7.30 3.72
N ASP A 65 -1.11 7.20 4.79
CA ASP A 65 -0.63 7.56 6.13
C ASP A 65 0.53 6.66 6.59
N LEU A 66 0.44 5.35 6.35
CA LEU A 66 1.54 4.41 6.65
C LEU A 66 2.80 4.73 5.83
N ILE A 67 2.64 5.06 4.55
CA ILE A 67 3.77 5.44 3.70
C ILE A 67 4.39 6.76 4.16
N ASN A 68 3.58 7.75 4.56
CA ASN A 68 4.08 9.02 5.07
C ASN A 68 4.90 8.83 6.36
N ARG A 69 4.44 7.98 7.29
CA ARG A 69 5.17 7.65 8.52
C ARG A 69 6.48 6.90 8.27
N PHE A 70 6.60 6.24 7.13
CA PHE A 70 7.84 5.60 6.71
C PHE A 70 8.83 6.61 6.09
N LEU A 71 8.33 7.66 5.45
CA LEU A 71 9.16 8.65 4.74
C LEU A 71 9.62 9.83 5.60
N ILE A 72 8.96 10.08 6.73
CA ILE A 72 9.17 11.24 7.64
C ILE A 72 9.58 10.71 9.01
#